data_AF-A4XN46-F1
#
_entry.id   AF-A4XN46-F1
#
_cell.length_a   1.000
_cell.length_b   1.000
_cell.length_c   1.000
_cell.angle_alpha   90.00
_cell.angle_beta   90.00
_cell.angle_gamma   90.00
#
_symmetry.space_group_name_H-M   'P 1'
#
loop_
_entity.id
_entity.type
_entity.pdbx_description
1 polymer ?
#
loop_
_entity_poly.entity_id
_entity_poly.type
_entity_poly.pdbx_seq_one_letter_code
_entity_poly.pdbx_strand_id
1 'polypeptide(L)'
;MKSFKISKKLFSALILTCFAMSILLTGIFAFGQSLFVKSKSLPITVSHKQIIITFSQEISKGPNFGNIVLLKNKKTKVPISASISANKLVVAIKQSLVAKAQYQLTVPANAVKGSQGGSNSELKFSFIPQSTSANLSGRILIAGSTSVQPLADELAKYFMQQNPKISIEVQGGGSSVGIKSAIQSIVDIGTSSRELTEDETRQLSAKGWQQIKIAEDGIAVIVHKTNPVSNLSIEQIRDIFSGKIKNWKEVGGKNAPIVVVTREEGSGTRGAFEEIVMGKAKITDSAIVQPSTGAVKTTVSQDENAIGFISLGVLDSTVKGVKVDGVEPTEKNVKLGKYKVKRPFLFLVSKNPSRVTKAFVDFVLSDEGQAIVAKNYISVK
;
A
#
# COMPACT_ATOMS: atom_id res chain seq x y z
N MET A 1 26.01 36.40 53.78
CA MET A 1 26.45 35.54 54.89
C MET A 1 25.22 35.01 55.63
N LYS A 2 25.24 33.71 55.96
CA LYS A 2 24.36 32.93 56.85
C LYS A 2 22.99 32.45 56.33
N SER A 3 23.03 31.20 55.88
CA SER A 3 22.02 30.13 55.99
C SER A 3 21.53 29.93 57.44
N PHE A 4 20.25 29.60 57.67
CA PHE A 4 19.83 28.29 58.22
C PHE A 4 18.29 28.11 58.26
N LYS A 5 17.92 26.84 58.50
CA LYS A 5 16.72 26.06 58.13
C LYS A 5 15.66 25.92 59.26
N ILE A 6 14.39 25.71 58.82
CA ILE A 6 13.38 24.71 59.26
C ILE A 6 12.69 24.85 60.65
N SER A 7 11.33 24.87 60.67
CA SER A 7 10.44 23.87 61.32
C SER A 7 9.07 24.37 61.86
N LYS A 8 7.99 23.89 61.21
CA LYS A 8 6.71 23.32 61.74
C LYS A 8 5.74 24.09 62.68
N LYS A 9 4.48 24.15 62.18
CA LYS A 9 3.14 24.01 62.86
C LYS A 9 2.75 25.17 63.80
N LEU A 10 1.51 25.63 63.95
CA LEU A 10 0.17 25.16 63.59
C LEU A 10 -0.64 26.37 63.09
N PHE A 11 -1.41 26.22 62.00
CA PHE A 11 -2.54 27.09 61.70
C PHE A 11 -3.82 26.28 61.83
N SER A 12 -4.74 26.81 62.61
CA SER A 12 -6.08 26.31 62.85
C SER A 12 -7.08 27.04 61.95
N ALA A 13 -8.21 26.35 61.75
CA ALA A 13 -9.52 26.86 61.37
C ALA A 13 -9.81 27.13 59.87
N LEU A 14 -10.67 26.23 59.37
CA LEU A 14 -11.90 26.48 58.61
C LEU A 14 -11.80 27.11 57.20
N ILE A 15 -12.14 26.33 56.18
CA ILE A 15 -13.37 26.50 55.39
C ILE A 15 -13.60 25.28 54.47
N LEU A 16 -14.80 24.74 54.60
CA LEU A 16 -15.56 23.75 53.79
C LEU A 16 -15.42 24.00 52.28
N THR A 17 -15.16 23.03 51.38
CA THR A 17 -16.05 22.02 50.75
C THR A 17 -15.29 21.57 49.48
N CYS A 18 -15.30 20.39 48.89
CA CYS A 18 -16.18 19.22 48.86
C CYS A 18 -15.34 18.09 48.23
N PHE A 19 -15.20 16.92 48.87
CA PHE A 19 -14.89 15.67 48.15
C PHE A 19 -15.25 14.47 49.03
N ALA A 20 -16.09 13.59 48.46
CA ALA A 20 -16.29 12.16 48.71
C ALA A 20 -16.42 11.64 50.16
N MET A 21 -17.52 10.95 50.48
CA MET A 21 -17.53 9.48 50.71
C MET A 21 -18.96 8.98 51.04
N SER A 22 -19.25 7.77 50.57
CA SER A 22 -20.37 6.83 50.83
C SER A 22 -20.67 6.53 52.32
N ILE A 23 -21.89 6.16 52.76
CA ILE A 23 -22.44 4.77 52.84
C ILE A 23 -23.87 4.76 53.48
N LEU A 24 -24.80 3.96 52.89
CA LEU A 24 -26.01 3.19 53.37
C LEU A 24 -27.02 3.83 54.39
N LEU A 25 -28.36 3.62 54.41
CA LEU A 25 -29.26 2.47 54.18
C LEU A 25 -30.73 3.04 54.20
N THR A 26 -31.68 2.78 53.30
CA THR A 26 -32.66 1.66 53.26
C THR A 26 -33.79 2.06 52.31
N GLY A 27 -34.32 1.11 51.53
CA GLY A 27 -35.48 1.33 50.67
C GLY A 27 -35.53 0.32 49.53
N ILE A 28 -36.00 -0.88 49.84
CA ILE A 28 -36.27 -1.96 48.88
C ILE A 28 -37.23 -1.45 47.80
N PHE A 29 -36.86 -1.50 46.51
CA PHE A 29 -37.75 -1.85 45.38
C PHE A 29 -36.93 -2.01 44.09
N ALA A 30 -37.01 -3.20 43.49
CA ALA A 30 -36.59 -3.63 42.14
C ALA A 30 -35.10 -3.44 41.73
N PHE A 31 -34.32 -4.52 41.82
CA PHE A 31 -33.06 -4.71 41.08
C PHE A 31 -33.33 -4.79 39.57
N GLY A 32 -33.57 -3.64 38.93
CA GLY A 32 -33.40 -3.52 37.49
C GLY A 32 -31.92 -3.46 37.19
N GLN A 33 -31.27 -4.61 36.96
CA GLN A 33 -29.86 -4.64 36.59
C GLN A 33 -29.65 -3.87 35.28
N SER A 34 -29.10 -2.68 35.38
CA SER A 34 -28.91 -1.79 34.24
C SER A 34 -27.54 -2.04 33.60
N LEU A 35 -27.55 -2.45 32.33
CA LEU A 35 -26.35 -2.67 31.53
C LEU A 35 -25.83 -1.33 30.98
N PHE A 36 -24.64 -0.90 31.39
CA PHE A 36 -24.05 0.37 30.96
C PHE A 36 -22.69 0.20 30.26
N VAL A 37 -22.32 1.20 29.45
CA VAL A 37 -21.07 1.23 28.69
C VAL A 37 -19.93 1.74 29.60
N LYS A 38 -18.85 0.95 29.76
CA LYS A 38 -17.69 1.26 30.62
C LYS A 38 -16.84 2.42 30.11
N SER A 39 -16.70 2.54 28.80
CA SER A 39 -16.04 3.67 28.15
C SER A 39 -16.65 3.92 26.78
N LYS A 40 -16.98 5.19 26.48
CA LYS A 40 -17.38 5.62 25.12
C LYS A 40 -16.17 5.92 24.24
N SER A 41 -15.03 5.26 24.45
CA SER A 41 -13.84 5.49 23.66
C SER A 41 -13.99 4.78 22.30
N LEU A 42 -14.41 5.54 21.29
CA LEU A 42 -14.28 5.12 19.89
C LEU A 42 -12.77 4.96 19.62
N PRO A 43 -12.27 3.81 19.15
CA PRO A 43 -10.90 3.71 18.67
C PRO A 43 -10.79 4.50 17.35
N ILE A 44 -10.57 5.81 17.43
CA ILE A 44 -10.33 6.67 16.26
C ILE A 44 -8.83 6.71 16.01
N THR A 45 -8.34 5.63 15.42
CA THR A 45 -7.20 5.69 14.51
C THR A 45 -7.71 5.05 13.23
N VAL A 46 -7.82 5.83 12.15
CA VAL A 46 -8.41 5.41 10.87
C VAL A 46 -7.45 4.43 10.15
N SER A 47 -7.25 3.26 10.73
CA SER A 47 -6.63 2.10 10.09
C SER A 47 -7.42 0.81 10.36
N HIS A 48 -8.28 0.78 11.38
CA HIS A 48 -9.06 -0.40 11.72
C HIS A 48 -10.55 -0.09 11.55
N LYS A 49 -11.16 -0.61 10.48
CA LYS A 49 -12.58 -0.48 10.10
C LYS A 49 -13.54 -1.10 11.16
N GLN A 50 -13.36 -0.82 12.45
CA GLN A 50 -14.11 -1.43 13.54
C GLN A 50 -14.44 -0.39 14.62
N ILE A 51 -15.66 -0.48 15.15
CA ILE A 51 -16.10 0.26 16.33
C ILE A 51 -16.25 -0.76 17.46
N ILE A 52 -15.61 -0.53 18.60
CA ILE A 52 -15.67 -1.43 19.76
C ILE A 52 -16.37 -0.70 20.91
N ILE A 53 -17.45 -1.29 21.43
CA ILE A 53 -18.18 -0.79 22.59
C ILE A 53 -17.99 -1.78 23.74
N THR A 54 -17.45 -1.32 24.86
CA THR A 54 -17.17 -2.17 26.03
C THR A 54 -18.22 -1.95 27.11
N PHE A 55 -18.84 -3.04 27.57
CA PHE A 55 -19.90 -3.03 28.58
C PHE A 55 -19.38 -3.40 29.98
N SER A 56 -20.15 -3.02 31.00
CA SER A 56 -19.83 -3.28 32.42
C SER A 56 -19.67 -4.75 32.77
N GLN A 57 -20.37 -5.62 32.05
CA GLN A 57 -20.42 -7.07 32.25
C GLN A 57 -20.35 -7.78 30.90
N GLU A 58 -20.17 -9.10 30.93
CA GLU A 58 -20.29 -9.93 29.74
C GLU A 58 -21.67 -9.80 29.11
N ILE A 59 -21.71 -9.90 27.79
CA ILE A 59 -22.92 -9.64 27.00
C ILE A 59 -23.23 -10.77 26.02
N SER A 60 -24.49 -10.86 25.61
CA SER A 60 -25.00 -11.75 24.57
C SER A 60 -25.95 -11.01 23.63
N LYS A 61 -26.28 -11.63 22.49
CA LYS A 61 -27.16 -11.02 21.48
C LYS A 61 -28.59 -10.91 22.03
N GLY A 62 -29.15 -9.70 22.02
CA GLY A 62 -30.56 -9.46 22.31
C GLY A 62 -31.43 -9.53 21.05
N PRO A 63 -32.77 -9.43 21.20
CA PRO A 63 -33.72 -9.51 20.09
C PRO A 63 -33.47 -8.46 18.99
N ASN A 64 -32.96 -7.27 19.36
CA ASN A 64 -32.72 -6.19 18.41
C ASN A 64 -31.27 -6.15 17.87
N PHE A 65 -30.47 -7.20 18.09
CA PHE A 65 -29.06 -7.23 17.68
C PHE A 65 -28.88 -7.05 16.16
N GLY A 66 -29.79 -7.61 15.35
CA GLY A 66 -29.78 -7.48 13.89
C GLY A 66 -30.11 -6.06 13.39
N ASN A 67 -30.63 -5.20 14.26
CA ASN A 67 -31.08 -3.84 13.91
C ASN A 67 -30.01 -2.78 14.20
N ILE A 68 -28.79 -3.17 14.57
CA ILE A 68 -27.65 -2.25 14.69
C ILE A 68 -27.37 -1.65 13.31
N VAL A 69 -27.27 -0.33 13.25
CA VAL A 69 -27.11 0.38 11.98
C VAL A 69 -26.06 1.49 12.08
N LEU A 70 -25.28 1.62 11.02
CA LEU A 70 -24.37 2.74 10.81
C LEU A 70 -24.89 3.58 9.65
N LEU A 71 -25.12 4.87 9.89
CA LEU A 71 -25.58 5.82 8.87
C LEU A 71 -24.49 6.86 8.58
N LYS A 72 -24.26 7.14 7.29
CA LYS A 72 -23.49 8.29 6.79
C LYS A 72 -24.45 9.46 6.52
N ASN A 73 -24.11 10.65 7.02
CA ASN A 73 -24.88 11.89 6.90
C ASN A 73 -26.37 11.73 7.24
N LYS A 74 -26.69 10.85 8.20
CA LYS A 74 -28.05 10.47 8.63
C LYS A 74 -28.96 9.88 7.53
N LYS A 75 -28.45 9.60 6.32
CA LYS A 75 -29.26 9.18 5.15
C LYS A 75 -28.84 7.82 4.59
N THR A 76 -27.54 7.59 4.44
CA THR A 76 -27.04 6.42 3.72
C THR A 76 -26.62 5.32 4.69
N LYS A 77 -27.20 4.12 4.57
CA LYS A 77 -26.75 2.94 5.33
C LYS A 77 -25.35 2.53 4.89
N VAL A 78 -24.46 2.32 5.86
CA VAL A 78 -23.11 1.82 5.67
C VAL A 78 -23.12 0.33 6.00
N PRO A 79 -22.67 -0.56 5.10
CA PRO A 79 -22.59 -1.99 5.36
C PRO A 79 -21.68 -2.29 6.56
N ILE A 80 -22.20 -3.07 7.52
CA ILE A 80 -21.50 -3.47 8.74
C ILE A 80 -21.73 -4.95 9.06
N SER A 81 -20.87 -5.53 9.90
CA SER A 81 -21.14 -6.78 10.62
C SER A 81 -20.91 -6.57 12.11
N ALA A 82 -21.90 -6.92 12.93
CA ALA A 82 -21.81 -6.86 14.38
C ALA A 82 -21.53 -8.25 14.98
N SER A 83 -20.59 -8.33 15.93
CA SER A 83 -20.29 -9.52 16.72
C SER A 83 -20.07 -9.17 18.19
N ILE A 84 -20.12 -10.18 19.04
CA ILE A 84 -19.88 -10.05 20.48
C ILE A 84 -18.66 -10.91 20.84
N SER A 85 -17.79 -10.37 21.69
CA SER A 85 -16.67 -11.08 22.30
C SER A 85 -16.57 -10.66 23.78
N ALA A 86 -16.89 -11.58 24.69
CA ALA A 86 -17.00 -11.32 26.13
C ALA A 86 -17.91 -10.12 26.45
N ASN A 87 -17.35 -9.02 26.95
CA ASN A 87 -18.07 -7.78 27.27
C ASN A 87 -18.00 -6.72 26.15
N LYS A 88 -17.58 -7.09 24.93
CA LYS A 88 -17.37 -6.16 23.81
C LYS A 88 -18.34 -6.44 22.67
N LEU A 89 -19.03 -5.39 22.22
CA LEU A 89 -19.70 -5.34 20.92
C LEU A 89 -18.72 -4.81 19.89
N VAL A 90 -18.42 -5.61 18.87
CA VAL A 90 -17.51 -5.26 17.77
C VAL A 90 -18.35 -5.05 16.51
N VAL A 91 -18.31 -3.83 15.95
CA VAL A 91 -19.00 -3.47 14.71
C VAL A 91 -17.95 -3.23 13.63
N ALA A 92 -17.77 -4.21 12.74
CA ALA A 92 -16.86 -4.09 11.61
C ALA A 92 -17.55 -3.43 10.42
N ILE A 93 -16.92 -2.40 9.85
CA ILE A 93 -17.39 -1.60 8.73
C ILE A 93 -16.86 -2.24 7.44
N LYS A 94 -17.75 -2.62 6.53
CA LYS A 94 -17.41 -3.39 5.32
C LYS A 94 -17.00 -2.53 4.13
N GLN A 95 -16.88 -1.21 4.32
CA GLN A 95 -16.44 -0.26 3.29
C GLN A 95 -15.52 0.81 3.88
N SER A 96 -14.83 1.55 3.00
CA SER A 96 -14.05 2.71 3.39
C SER A 96 -14.94 3.86 3.88
N LEU A 97 -14.45 4.59 4.87
CA LEU A 97 -15.12 5.77 5.42
C LEU A 97 -14.66 7.02 4.67
N VAL A 98 -15.61 7.82 4.23
CA VAL A 98 -15.35 9.15 3.65
C VAL A 98 -14.96 10.14 4.75
N ALA A 99 -13.78 10.76 4.62
CA ALA A 99 -13.30 11.80 5.53
C ALA A 99 -14.29 12.97 5.62
N LYS A 100 -14.36 13.63 6.79
CA LYS A 100 -15.27 14.77 7.08
C LYS A 100 -16.78 14.47 7.00
N ALA A 101 -17.19 13.30 6.50
CA ALA A 101 -18.59 12.90 6.55
C ALA A 101 -18.99 12.52 7.99
N GLN A 102 -20.23 12.84 8.37
CA GLN A 102 -20.73 12.51 9.70
C GLN A 102 -21.27 11.08 9.70
N TYR A 103 -20.83 10.26 10.65
CA TYR A 103 -21.35 8.92 10.85
C TYR A 103 -22.07 8.83 12.19
N GLN A 104 -23.13 8.03 12.22
CA GLN A 104 -23.88 7.72 13.43
C GLN A 104 -24.11 6.21 13.51
N LEU A 105 -23.51 5.59 14.52
CA LEU A 105 -23.83 4.23 14.92
C LEU A 105 -25.02 4.29 15.89
N THR A 106 -26.07 3.53 15.59
CA THR A 106 -27.21 3.32 16.48
C THR A 106 -27.26 1.86 16.90
N VAL A 107 -27.19 1.63 18.22
CA VAL A 107 -27.44 0.34 18.85
C VAL A 107 -28.80 0.45 19.53
N PRO A 108 -29.85 -0.19 18.99
CA PRO A 108 -31.20 -0.05 19.54
C PRO A 108 -31.30 -0.62 20.96
N ALA A 109 -32.32 -0.18 21.70
CA ALA A 109 -32.61 -0.77 23.00
C ALA A 109 -32.81 -2.29 22.87
N ASN A 110 -32.37 -3.06 23.87
CA ASN A 110 -32.44 -4.53 23.87
C ASN A 110 -31.65 -5.22 22.72
N ALA A 111 -30.72 -4.53 22.07
CA ALA A 111 -29.82 -5.15 21.10
C ALA A 111 -28.82 -6.09 21.77
N VAL A 112 -28.45 -5.80 23.03
CA VAL A 112 -27.45 -6.49 23.81
C VAL A 112 -28.02 -6.79 25.20
N LYS A 113 -27.87 -8.03 25.65
CA LYS A 113 -28.25 -8.48 27.00
C LYS A 113 -27.00 -8.76 27.81
N GLY A 114 -27.00 -8.41 29.07
CA GLY A 114 -25.93 -8.72 30.01
C GLY A 114 -26.15 -10.11 30.63
N SER A 115 -25.05 -10.75 31.05
CA SER A 115 -25.08 -12.09 31.68
C SER A 115 -25.98 -12.18 32.92
N GLN A 116 -26.23 -11.07 33.59
CA GLN A 116 -27.02 -10.96 34.80
C GLN A 116 -28.45 -10.39 34.56
N GLY A 117 -28.95 -10.45 33.32
CA GLY A 117 -30.35 -10.14 32.97
C GLY A 117 -30.66 -8.70 32.55
N GLY A 118 -29.68 -7.79 32.66
CA GLY A 118 -29.81 -6.41 32.17
C GLY A 118 -29.84 -6.28 30.65
N SER A 119 -30.46 -5.23 30.11
CA SER A 119 -30.43 -4.91 28.67
C SER A 119 -29.95 -3.48 28.44
N ASN A 120 -29.36 -3.22 27.27
CA ASN A 120 -28.93 -1.86 26.92
C ASN A 120 -30.14 -0.97 26.61
N SER A 121 -30.08 0.29 27.05
CA SER A 121 -30.87 1.38 26.46
C SER A 121 -30.35 1.72 25.05
N GLU A 122 -31.10 2.51 24.27
CA GLU A 122 -30.64 2.95 22.96
C GLU A 122 -29.32 3.73 23.10
N LEU A 123 -28.30 3.33 22.33
CA LEU A 123 -27.01 4.00 22.28
C LEU A 123 -26.81 4.63 20.90
N LYS A 124 -26.49 5.93 20.89
CA LYS A 124 -26.14 6.69 19.69
C LYS A 124 -24.72 7.22 19.82
N PHE A 125 -23.86 6.84 18.88
CA PHE A 125 -22.49 7.32 18.79
C PHE A 125 -22.31 8.04 17.48
N SER A 126 -21.99 9.34 17.54
CA SER A 126 -21.66 10.12 16.37
C SER A 126 -20.16 10.35 16.30
N PHE A 127 -19.60 10.19 15.11
CA PHE A 127 -18.19 10.45 14.86
C PHE A 127 -18.01 11.02 13.46
N ILE A 128 -16.96 11.82 13.32
CA ILE A 128 -16.44 12.25 12.03
C ILE A 128 -15.09 11.56 11.92
N PRO A 129 -14.86 10.71 10.91
CA PRO A 129 -13.53 10.17 10.65
C PRO A 129 -12.61 11.37 10.42
N GLN A 130 -11.77 11.65 11.42
CA GLN A 130 -10.66 12.54 11.21
C GLN A 130 -9.69 11.79 10.32
N SER A 131 -9.45 12.28 9.11
CA SER A 131 -8.24 11.87 8.43
C SER A 131 -7.09 12.28 9.34
N THR A 132 -6.24 11.34 9.71
CA THR A 132 -4.92 11.63 10.31
C THR A 132 -4.09 12.57 9.43
N SER A 133 -4.57 12.81 8.20
CA SER A 133 -4.04 13.65 7.16
C SER A 133 -4.51 15.12 7.16
N ALA A 134 -5.44 15.54 8.02
CA ALA A 134 -5.99 16.91 7.98
C ALA A 134 -4.95 18.05 8.19
N ASN A 135 -3.75 17.73 8.69
CA ASN A 135 -2.63 18.66 8.88
C ASN A 135 -1.33 18.22 8.18
N LEU A 136 -1.38 17.28 7.22
CA LEU A 136 -0.18 16.95 6.45
C LEU A 136 0.02 17.97 5.33
N SER A 137 1.22 18.56 5.30
CA SER A 137 1.71 19.43 4.24
C SER A 137 3.17 19.13 3.98
N GLY A 138 3.64 19.44 2.78
CA GLY A 138 5.06 19.28 2.43
C GLY A 138 5.24 18.82 1.00
N ARG A 139 6.50 18.61 0.64
CA ARG A 139 6.92 18.08 -0.66
C ARG A 139 7.54 16.70 -0.45
N ILE A 140 7.31 15.79 -1.39
CA ILE A 140 8.02 14.52 -1.51
C ILE A 140 8.62 14.46 -2.91
N LEU A 141 9.93 14.26 -3.01
CA LEU A 141 10.63 13.97 -4.25
C LEU A 141 10.91 12.46 -4.35
N ILE A 142 10.41 11.84 -5.41
CA ILE A 142 10.60 10.44 -5.74
C ILE A 142 11.42 10.37 -7.03
N ALA A 143 12.50 9.57 -7.07
CA ALA A 143 13.26 9.39 -8.30
C ALA A 143 13.75 7.96 -8.54
N GLY A 144 13.94 7.58 -9.80
CA GLY A 144 14.64 6.35 -10.17
C GLY A 144 13.97 5.56 -11.28
N SER A 145 13.55 4.33 -10.98
CA SER A 145 13.08 3.38 -11.99
C SER A 145 11.90 3.90 -12.83
N THR A 146 12.15 3.99 -14.13
CA THR A 146 11.13 4.30 -15.16
C THR A 146 10.07 3.21 -15.30
N SER A 147 10.26 2.03 -14.71
CA SER A 147 9.20 1.00 -14.61
C SER A 147 8.30 1.19 -13.41
N VAL A 148 8.83 1.71 -12.30
CA VAL A 148 8.06 2.01 -11.08
C VAL A 148 7.28 3.32 -11.24
N GLN A 149 7.83 4.26 -12.03
CA GLN A 149 7.29 5.61 -12.20
C GLN A 149 5.78 5.66 -12.47
N PRO A 150 5.18 4.90 -13.42
CA PRO A 150 3.73 4.95 -13.66
C PRO A 150 2.89 4.57 -12.44
N LEU A 151 3.30 3.55 -11.68
CA LEU A 151 2.64 3.16 -10.45
C LEU A 151 2.81 4.22 -9.36
N ALA A 152 4.02 4.76 -9.20
CA ALA A 152 4.32 5.80 -8.23
C ALA A 152 3.51 7.08 -8.54
N ASP A 153 3.36 7.46 -9.81
CA ASP A 153 2.54 8.57 -10.27
C ASP A 153 1.06 8.36 -9.93
N GLU A 154 0.51 7.16 -10.18
CA GLU A 154 -0.89 6.86 -9.85
C GLU A 154 -1.14 6.94 -8.33
N LEU A 155 -0.26 6.35 -7.52
CA LEU A 155 -0.32 6.40 -6.07
C LEU A 155 -0.16 7.83 -5.54
N ALA A 156 0.80 8.59 -6.07
CA ALA A 156 1.05 9.98 -5.72
C ALA A 156 -0.18 10.85 -6.02
N LYS A 157 -0.76 10.71 -7.22
CA LYS A 157 -1.94 11.44 -7.66
C LYS A 157 -3.14 11.15 -6.78
N TYR A 158 -3.38 9.89 -6.43
CA TYR A 158 -4.44 9.50 -5.50
C TYR A 158 -4.22 10.14 -4.12
N PHE A 159 -3.00 10.02 -3.59
CA PHE A 159 -2.68 10.54 -2.26
C PHE A 159 -2.80 12.07 -2.19
N MET A 160 -2.35 12.80 -3.21
CA MET A 160 -2.49 14.26 -3.28
C MET A 160 -3.95 14.70 -3.38
N GLN A 161 -4.82 13.96 -4.08
CA GLN A 161 -6.27 14.27 -4.11
C GLN A 161 -6.91 14.22 -2.71
N GLN A 162 -6.45 13.30 -1.86
CA GLN A 162 -6.91 13.21 -0.47
C GLN A 162 -6.21 14.23 0.46
N ASN A 163 -5.09 14.82 0.01
CA ASN A 163 -4.22 15.68 0.79
C ASN A 163 -3.77 16.92 0.02
N PRO A 164 -4.64 17.93 -0.16
CA PRO A 164 -4.38 19.06 -1.07
C PRO A 164 -3.18 19.95 -0.73
N LYS A 165 -2.60 19.81 0.48
CA LYS A 165 -1.42 20.57 0.94
C LYS A 165 -0.09 19.83 0.72
N ILE A 166 -0.14 18.64 0.12
CA ILE A 166 1.03 17.83 -0.20
C ILE A 166 1.30 17.94 -1.69
N SER A 167 2.57 18.09 -2.06
CA SER A 167 3.05 17.97 -3.44
C SER A 167 3.99 16.77 -3.53
N ILE A 168 3.75 15.88 -4.48
CA ILE A 168 4.60 14.72 -4.75
C ILE A 168 5.06 14.82 -6.20
N GLU A 169 6.36 14.79 -6.40
CA GLU A 169 6.99 14.80 -7.72
C GLU A 169 7.69 13.47 -7.94
N VAL A 170 7.42 12.83 -9.07
CA VAL A 170 8.02 11.55 -9.45
C VAL A 170 8.87 11.74 -10.70
N GLN A 171 10.13 11.37 -10.61
CA GLN A 171 11.12 11.50 -11.67
C GLN A 171 11.66 10.12 -12.09
N GLY A 172 11.87 9.96 -13.39
CA GLY A 172 12.54 8.78 -13.94
C GLY A 172 14.05 8.81 -13.74
N GLY A 173 14.79 8.07 -14.59
CA GLY A 173 16.26 8.03 -14.59
C GLY A 173 16.87 6.64 -14.45
N GLY A 174 16.07 5.61 -14.13
CA GLY A 174 16.53 4.23 -13.96
C GLY A 174 16.78 3.84 -12.50
N SER A 175 16.82 2.53 -12.23
CA SER A 175 16.96 2.02 -10.86
C SER A 175 18.28 2.45 -10.21
N SER A 176 19.39 2.42 -10.95
CA SER A 176 20.68 2.82 -10.39
C SER A 176 20.72 4.29 -10.02
N VAL A 177 19.96 5.16 -10.71
CA VAL A 177 19.77 6.56 -10.29
C VAL A 177 18.99 6.60 -8.98
N GLY A 178 17.86 5.90 -8.89
CA GLY A 178 17.05 5.86 -7.66
C GLY A 178 17.83 5.36 -6.43
N ILE A 179 18.64 4.32 -6.61
CA ILE A 179 19.51 3.75 -5.57
C ILE A 179 20.58 4.76 -5.14
N LYS A 180 21.30 5.35 -6.10
CA LYS A 180 22.33 6.37 -5.81
C LYS A 180 21.74 7.60 -5.15
N SER A 181 20.60 8.10 -5.62
CA SER A 181 19.91 9.26 -5.04
C SER A 181 19.47 9.02 -3.60
N ALA A 182 19.01 7.80 -3.29
CA ALA A 182 18.71 7.40 -1.91
C ALA A 182 19.97 7.33 -1.04
N ILE A 183 21.05 6.68 -1.50
CA ILE A 183 22.35 6.63 -0.78
C ILE A 183 22.89 8.04 -0.49
N GLN A 184 22.75 8.94 -1.45
CA GLN A 184 23.18 10.34 -1.34
C GLN A 184 22.19 11.23 -0.58
N SER A 185 21.01 10.71 -0.23
CA SER A 185 19.94 11.44 0.49
C SER A 185 19.49 12.72 -0.21
N ILE A 186 19.45 12.72 -1.54
CA ILE A 186 19.01 13.87 -2.37
C ILE A 186 17.56 13.75 -2.86
N VAL A 187 16.87 12.68 -2.48
CA VAL A 187 15.44 12.43 -2.70
C VAL A 187 14.80 12.00 -1.39
N ASP A 188 13.47 12.04 -1.30
CA ASP A 188 12.74 11.48 -0.17
C ASP A 188 12.51 9.97 -0.32
N ILE A 189 12.33 9.52 -1.58
CA ILE A 189 12.12 8.12 -1.94
C ILE A 189 12.93 7.79 -3.21
N GLY A 190 13.84 6.84 -3.12
CA GLY A 190 14.45 6.20 -4.30
C GLY A 190 13.57 5.07 -4.80
N THR A 191 13.58 4.78 -6.10
CA THR A 191 12.81 3.67 -6.67
C THR A 191 13.69 2.70 -7.46
N SER A 192 13.47 1.40 -7.27
CA SER A 192 14.14 0.34 -8.02
C SER A 192 13.14 -0.71 -8.51
N SER A 193 13.31 -1.17 -9.74
CA SER A 193 12.60 -2.31 -10.32
C SER A 193 13.47 -3.57 -10.46
N ARG A 194 14.42 -3.74 -9.53
CA ARG A 194 15.26 -4.93 -9.35
C ARG A 194 15.66 -5.03 -7.89
N GLU A 195 16.10 -6.21 -7.47
CA GLU A 195 16.78 -6.36 -6.18
C GLU A 195 18.04 -5.49 -6.14
N LEU A 196 18.39 -5.06 -4.93
CA LEU A 196 19.64 -4.35 -4.68
C LEU A 196 20.79 -5.35 -4.62
N THR A 197 21.97 -4.91 -5.07
CA THR A 197 23.17 -5.71 -4.80
C THR A 197 23.49 -5.72 -3.31
N GLU A 198 24.32 -6.66 -2.87
CA GLU A 198 24.80 -6.67 -1.49
C GLU A 198 25.50 -5.37 -1.12
N ASP A 199 26.27 -4.80 -2.04
CA ASP A 199 26.99 -3.55 -1.82
C ASP A 199 26.04 -2.34 -1.70
N GLU A 200 25.06 -2.24 -2.60
CA GLU A 200 24.01 -1.21 -2.53
C GLU A 200 23.21 -1.32 -1.22
N THR A 201 22.89 -2.56 -0.80
CA THR A 201 22.18 -2.83 0.45
C THR A 201 23.00 -2.39 1.67
N ARG A 202 24.30 -2.69 1.70
CA ARG A 202 25.22 -2.22 2.75
C ARG A 202 25.29 -0.70 2.79
N GLN A 203 25.49 -0.05 1.65
CA GLN A 203 25.60 1.42 1.56
C GLN A 203 24.31 2.11 2.02
N LEU A 204 23.14 1.65 1.58
CA LEU A 204 21.84 2.17 2.02
C LEU A 204 21.64 2.00 3.52
N SER A 205 21.90 0.80 4.04
CA SER A 205 21.73 0.50 5.46
C SER A 205 22.65 1.35 6.35
N ALA A 206 23.91 1.55 5.92
CA ALA A 206 24.88 2.39 6.61
C ALA A 206 24.44 3.88 6.67
N LYS A 207 23.66 4.34 5.69
CA LYS A 207 23.08 5.68 5.67
C LYS A 207 21.74 5.79 6.42
N GLY A 208 21.29 4.70 7.05
CA GLY A 208 20.00 4.67 7.76
C GLY A 208 18.80 4.60 6.83
N TRP A 209 18.97 4.07 5.61
CA TRP A 209 17.87 3.81 4.68
C TRP A 209 17.45 2.33 4.72
N GLN A 210 16.28 2.05 4.18
CA GLN A 210 15.70 0.72 4.06
C GLN A 210 14.99 0.55 2.72
N GLN A 211 14.88 -0.69 2.27
CA GLN A 211 14.07 -1.05 1.11
C GLN A 211 12.69 -1.56 1.55
N ILE A 212 11.67 -1.16 0.82
CA ILE A 212 10.27 -1.53 1.03
C ILE A 212 9.73 -2.05 -0.29
N LYS A 213 9.34 -3.32 -0.34
CA LYS A 213 8.67 -3.90 -1.51
C LYS A 213 7.24 -3.39 -1.58
N ILE A 214 6.88 -2.77 -2.69
CA ILE A 214 5.54 -2.17 -2.89
C ILE A 214 4.67 -2.96 -3.87
N ALA A 215 5.29 -3.74 -4.77
CA ALA A 215 4.62 -4.61 -5.73
C ALA A 215 5.60 -5.69 -6.25
N GLU A 216 5.07 -6.71 -6.93
CA GLU A 216 5.81 -7.44 -7.97
C GLU A 216 5.33 -7.03 -9.36
N ASP A 217 6.24 -7.09 -10.32
CA ASP A 217 6.01 -6.79 -11.73
C ASP A 217 6.53 -7.94 -12.60
N GLY A 218 5.82 -8.25 -13.68
CA GLY A 218 6.34 -9.13 -14.73
C GLY A 218 7.23 -8.36 -15.71
N ILE A 219 8.18 -9.02 -16.35
CA ILE A 219 8.86 -8.47 -17.53
C ILE A 219 8.23 -9.12 -18.76
N ALA A 220 7.57 -8.32 -19.58
CA ALA A 220 6.99 -8.76 -20.84
C ALA A 220 8.04 -8.63 -21.95
N VAL A 221 8.31 -9.72 -22.66
CA VAL A 221 8.99 -9.66 -23.96
C VAL A 221 7.97 -9.21 -24.98
N ILE A 222 8.28 -8.15 -25.70
CA ILE A 222 7.37 -7.51 -26.64
C ILE A 222 7.95 -7.53 -28.04
N VAL A 223 7.05 -7.64 -29.01
CA VAL A 223 7.32 -7.49 -30.45
C VAL A 223 6.31 -6.52 -31.04
N HIS A 224 6.57 -6.06 -32.26
CA HIS A 224 5.56 -5.30 -33.00
C HIS A 224 4.26 -6.11 -33.18
N LYS A 225 3.12 -5.42 -33.19
CA LYS A 225 1.79 -6.04 -33.27
C LYS A 225 1.57 -6.94 -34.49
N THR A 226 2.24 -6.65 -35.62
CA THR A 226 2.13 -7.41 -36.87
C THR A 226 3.12 -8.56 -36.99
N ASN A 227 4.06 -8.70 -36.05
CA ASN A 227 4.99 -9.82 -36.04
C ASN A 227 4.20 -11.11 -35.76
N PRO A 228 4.36 -12.21 -36.53
CA PRO A 228 3.55 -13.42 -36.33
C PRO A 228 3.96 -14.24 -35.10
N VAL A 229 5.19 -14.09 -34.59
CA VAL A 229 5.69 -14.87 -33.45
C VAL A 229 4.89 -14.54 -32.19
N SER A 230 4.35 -15.56 -31.54
CA SER A 230 3.46 -15.41 -30.37
C SER A 230 3.91 -16.18 -29.14
N ASN A 231 4.90 -17.07 -29.29
CA ASN A 231 5.48 -17.85 -28.21
C ASN A 231 6.97 -18.05 -28.46
N LEU A 232 7.79 -17.89 -27.42
CA LEU A 232 9.21 -18.18 -27.44
C LEU A 232 9.59 -18.93 -26.16
N SER A 233 10.54 -19.85 -26.25
CA SER A 233 11.16 -20.40 -25.04
C SER A 233 12.12 -19.39 -24.41
N ILE A 234 12.42 -19.57 -23.13
CA ILE A 234 13.40 -18.71 -22.46
C ILE A 234 14.80 -18.79 -23.12
N GLU A 235 15.18 -19.95 -23.66
CA GLU A 235 16.41 -20.14 -24.44
C GLU A 235 16.37 -19.37 -25.75
N GLN A 236 15.26 -19.43 -26.50
CA GLN A 236 15.12 -18.67 -27.74
C GLN A 236 15.20 -17.17 -27.49
N ILE A 237 14.58 -16.68 -26.41
CA ILE A 237 14.70 -15.26 -26.01
C ILE A 237 16.17 -14.93 -25.71
N ARG A 238 16.87 -15.74 -24.92
CA ARG A 238 18.30 -15.54 -24.64
C ARG A 238 19.15 -15.53 -25.90
N ASP A 239 18.90 -16.46 -26.82
CA ASP A 239 19.68 -16.60 -28.05
C ASP A 239 19.39 -15.45 -29.04
N ILE A 240 18.17 -14.93 -29.07
CA ILE A 240 17.83 -13.70 -29.81
C ILE A 240 18.55 -12.49 -29.20
N PHE A 241 18.42 -12.27 -27.89
CA PHE A 241 19.00 -11.09 -27.24
C PHE A 241 20.53 -11.12 -27.21
N SER A 242 21.16 -12.30 -27.25
CA SER A 242 22.62 -12.43 -27.41
C SER A 242 23.10 -12.35 -28.87
N GLY A 243 22.16 -12.31 -29.82
CA GLY A 243 22.46 -12.22 -31.25
C GLY A 243 22.93 -13.53 -31.86
N LYS A 244 22.67 -14.69 -31.24
CA LYS A 244 22.89 -15.99 -31.88
C LYS A 244 21.81 -16.28 -32.91
N ILE A 245 20.55 -16.04 -32.55
CA ILE A 245 19.41 -16.04 -33.48
C ILE A 245 19.28 -14.62 -34.01
N LYS A 246 19.36 -14.47 -35.34
CA LYS A 246 19.37 -13.14 -35.98
C LYS A 246 18.23 -12.96 -36.99
N ASN A 247 17.49 -14.01 -37.30
CA ASN A 247 16.38 -13.96 -38.25
C ASN A 247 15.12 -14.59 -37.67
N TRP A 248 13.98 -13.91 -37.84
CA TRP A 248 12.69 -14.35 -37.33
C TRP A 248 12.27 -15.74 -37.83
N LYS A 249 12.71 -16.17 -39.02
CA LYS A 249 12.39 -17.52 -39.56
C LYS A 249 12.91 -18.66 -38.68
N GLU A 250 13.96 -18.42 -37.91
CA GLU A 250 14.57 -19.42 -37.02
C GLU A 250 13.66 -19.76 -35.83
N VAL A 251 12.68 -18.91 -35.55
CA VAL A 251 11.70 -19.05 -34.46
C VAL A 251 10.26 -18.98 -34.96
N GLY A 252 10.04 -19.35 -36.22
CA GLY A 252 8.70 -19.47 -36.82
C GLY A 252 8.08 -18.15 -37.29
N GLY A 253 8.88 -17.10 -37.45
CA GLY A 253 8.47 -15.81 -38.01
C GLY A 253 8.75 -15.65 -39.51
N LYS A 254 8.63 -14.42 -40.01
CA LYS A 254 8.96 -14.06 -41.40
C LYS A 254 10.47 -14.23 -41.64
N ASN A 255 10.90 -14.41 -42.90
CA ASN A 255 12.32 -14.31 -43.26
C ASN A 255 12.77 -12.83 -43.23
N ALA A 256 13.06 -12.34 -42.03
CA ALA A 256 13.43 -10.95 -41.77
C ALA A 256 14.46 -10.89 -40.64
N PRO A 257 15.39 -9.92 -40.67
CA PRO A 257 16.34 -9.73 -39.59
C PRO A 257 15.62 -9.37 -38.28
N ILE A 258 16.22 -9.69 -37.14
CA ILE A 258 15.71 -9.29 -35.82
C ILE A 258 16.42 -8.02 -35.36
N VAL A 259 15.65 -7.03 -34.94
CA VAL A 259 16.16 -5.80 -34.32
C VAL A 259 15.98 -5.90 -32.81
N VAL A 260 17.08 -6.10 -32.08
CA VAL A 260 17.04 -6.17 -30.61
C VAL A 260 17.01 -4.76 -30.03
N VAL A 261 16.03 -4.48 -29.16
CA VAL A 261 15.90 -3.24 -28.41
C VAL A 261 16.11 -3.54 -26.93
N THR A 262 17.07 -2.87 -26.30
CA THR A 262 17.41 -3.05 -24.89
C THR A 262 17.36 -1.73 -24.13
N ARG A 263 17.63 -1.78 -22.83
CA ARG A 263 17.71 -0.62 -21.95
C ARG A 263 19.16 -0.24 -21.66
N GLU A 264 19.34 1.02 -21.29
CA GLU A 264 20.60 1.59 -20.84
C GLU A 264 21.16 0.88 -19.60
N GLU A 265 22.48 0.97 -19.41
CA GLU A 265 23.09 0.51 -18.16
C GLU A 265 22.49 1.26 -16.96
N GLY A 266 22.26 0.54 -15.86
CA GLY A 266 21.58 1.07 -14.69
C GLY A 266 20.05 1.02 -14.73
N SER A 267 19.46 0.58 -15.84
CA SER A 267 18.05 0.18 -15.88
C SER A 267 17.82 -1.07 -15.01
N GLY A 268 16.86 -1.01 -14.09
CA GLY A 268 16.44 -2.19 -13.34
C GLY A 268 15.79 -3.28 -14.19
N THR A 269 15.11 -2.93 -15.29
CA THR A 269 14.52 -3.93 -16.19
C THR A 269 15.57 -4.76 -16.89
N ARG A 270 16.56 -4.11 -17.49
CA ARG A 270 17.75 -4.79 -18.00
C ARG A 270 18.44 -5.65 -16.94
N GLY A 271 18.75 -5.10 -15.76
CA GLY A 271 19.43 -5.89 -14.73
C GLY A 271 18.66 -7.16 -14.34
N ALA A 272 17.34 -7.04 -14.10
CA ALA A 272 16.50 -8.19 -13.80
C ALA A 272 16.37 -9.15 -15.01
N PHE A 273 16.28 -8.63 -16.24
CA PHE A 273 16.20 -9.45 -17.45
C PHE A 273 17.51 -10.22 -17.71
N GLU A 274 18.66 -9.58 -17.48
CA GLU A 274 19.97 -10.22 -17.59
C GLU A 274 20.10 -11.36 -16.58
N GLU A 275 19.71 -11.12 -15.32
CA GLU A 275 19.74 -12.13 -14.27
C GLU A 275 18.79 -13.32 -14.55
N ILE A 276 17.54 -13.03 -14.91
CA ILE A 276 16.47 -14.05 -15.00
C ILE A 276 16.52 -14.79 -16.34
N VAL A 277 16.78 -14.08 -17.45
CA VAL A 277 16.66 -14.62 -18.81
C VAL A 277 18.04 -14.92 -19.39
N MET A 278 18.96 -13.96 -19.33
CA MET A 278 20.26 -14.11 -20.02
C MET A 278 21.22 -15.03 -19.28
N GLY A 279 21.17 -15.06 -17.95
CA GLY A 279 22.13 -15.79 -17.12
C GLY A 279 23.55 -15.24 -17.34
N LYS A 280 24.44 -16.07 -17.90
CA LYS A 280 25.82 -15.67 -18.22
C LYS A 280 25.98 -15.03 -19.61
N ALA A 281 24.95 -15.11 -20.46
CA ALA A 281 25.00 -14.51 -21.79
C ALA A 281 24.93 -12.99 -21.70
N LYS A 282 25.58 -12.29 -22.63
CA LYS A 282 25.47 -10.84 -22.75
C LYS A 282 24.45 -10.48 -23.81
N ILE A 283 23.77 -9.36 -23.62
CA ILE A 283 22.96 -8.76 -24.70
C ILE A 283 23.92 -8.31 -25.80
N THR A 284 23.51 -8.51 -27.06
CA THR A 284 24.33 -8.18 -28.23
C THR A 284 24.68 -6.69 -28.30
N ASP A 285 25.90 -6.38 -28.72
CA ASP A 285 26.39 -5.00 -28.88
C ASP A 285 25.67 -4.25 -30.00
N SER A 286 24.98 -4.96 -30.91
CA SER A 286 24.18 -4.37 -31.97
C SER A 286 22.76 -3.96 -31.52
N ALA A 287 22.42 -4.12 -30.25
CA ALA A 287 21.09 -3.78 -29.75
C ALA A 287 20.88 -2.26 -29.70
N ILE A 288 19.68 -1.81 -30.09
CA ILE A 288 19.27 -0.41 -29.92
C ILE A 288 19.04 -0.17 -28.43
N VAL A 289 19.83 0.74 -27.86
CA VAL A 289 19.73 1.11 -26.44
C VAL A 289 18.74 2.26 -26.27
N GLN A 290 17.70 2.04 -25.47
CA GLN A 290 16.67 3.04 -25.18
C GLN A 290 16.71 3.46 -23.71
N PRO A 291 16.51 4.76 -23.38
CA PRO A 291 16.74 5.31 -22.04
C PRO A 291 15.58 5.06 -21.05
N SER A 292 14.47 4.47 -21.48
CA SER A 292 13.30 4.27 -20.62
C SER A 292 12.43 3.11 -21.09
N THR A 293 11.59 2.59 -20.18
CA THR A 293 10.58 1.58 -20.53
C THR A 293 9.62 2.09 -21.61
N GLY A 294 9.24 3.37 -21.54
CA GLY A 294 8.40 4.00 -22.57
C GLY A 294 9.09 4.06 -23.93
N ALA A 295 10.38 4.42 -23.96
CA ALA A 295 11.14 4.51 -25.20
C ALA A 295 11.35 3.14 -25.87
N VAL A 296 11.56 2.06 -25.10
CA VAL A 296 11.54 0.69 -25.64
C VAL A 296 10.19 0.36 -26.27
N LYS A 297 9.08 0.62 -25.57
CA LYS A 297 7.73 0.37 -26.10
C LYS A 297 7.50 1.12 -27.42
N THR A 298 7.83 2.41 -27.46
CA THR A 298 7.70 3.24 -28.67
C THR A 298 8.53 2.67 -29.83
N THR A 299 9.80 2.32 -29.58
CA THR A 299 10.68 1.76 -30.63
C THR A 299 10.12 0.47 -31.20
N VAL A 300 9.70 -0.46 -30.34
CA VAL A 300 9.11 -1.74 -30.78
C VAL A 300 7.77 -1.54 -31.49
N SER A 301 7.00 -0.52 -31.12
CA SER A 301 5.74 -0.19 -31.80
C SER A 301 5.92 0.40 -33.21
N GLN A 302 7.13 0.83 -33.56
CA GLN A 302 7.45 1.49 -34.83
C GLN A 302 8.24 0.61 -35.81
N ASP A 303 8.79 -0.52 -35.36
CA ASP A 303 9.59 -1.43 -36.19
C ASP A 303 9.03 -2.85 -36.15
N GLU A 304 8.53 -3.34 -37.28
CA GLU A 304 7.91 -4.66 -37.41
C GLU A 304 8.83 -5.83 -37.04
N ASN A 305 10.15 -5.59 -37.11
CA ASN A 305 11.19 -6.58 -36.86
C ASN A 305 11.77 -6.48 -35.44
N ALA A 306 11.33 -5.50 -34.65
CA ALA A 306 11.88 -5.26 -33.33
C ALA A 306 11.34 -6.22 -32.26
N ILE A 307 12.24 -6.58 -31.34
CA ILE A 307 11.95 -7.26 -30.09
C ILE A 307 12.56 -6.47 -28.94
N GLY A 308 11.82 -6.32 -27.85
CA GLY A 308 12.31 -5.65 -26.64
C GLY A 308 11.68 -6.24 -25.39
N PHE A 309 12.02 -5.68 -24.23
CA PHE A 309 11.42 -6.06 -22.96
C PHE A 309 10.96 -4.82 -22.18
N ILE A 310 9.79 -4.90 -21.54
CA ILE A 310 9.20 -3.82 -20.75
C ILE A 310 8.59 -4.35 -19.45
N SER A 311 8.25 -3.43 -18.54
CA SER A 311 7.37 -3.75 -17.41
C SER A 311 6.02 -4.23 -17.94
N LEU A 312 5.50 -5.30 -17.36
CA LEU A 312 4.20 -5.84 -17.73
C LEU A 312 3.07 -4.85 -17.43
N GLY A 313 3.14 -4.12 -16.32
CA GLY A 313 2.10 -3.16 -15.94
C GLY A 313 1.96 -1.94 -16.89
N VAL A 314 2.82 -1.81 -17.91
CA VAL A 314 2.69 -0.79 -18.97
C VAL A 314 2.47 -1.37 -20.37
N LEU A 315 2.26 -2.69 -20.46
CA LEU A 315 1.89 -3.38 -21.68
C LEU A 315 0.48 -2.95 -22.11
N ASP A 316 0.32 -2.57 -23.37
CA ASP A 316 -0.96 -2.19 -23.98
C ASP A 316 -1.00 -2.66 -25.44
N SER A 317 -2.08 -2.32 -26.15
CA SER A 317 -2.32 -2.74 -27.54
C SER A 317 -1.39 -2.13 -28.59
N THR A 318 -0.48 -1.22 -28.22
CA THR A 318 0.48 -0.63 -29.18
C THR A 318 1.59 -1.61 -29.57
N VAL A 319 1.83 -2.62 -28.73
CA VAL A 319 2.79 -3.70 -28.94
C VAL A 319 2.15 -5.05 -28.59
N LYS A 320 2.81 -6.15 -28.93
CA LYS A 320 2.33 -7.49 -28.60
C LYS A 320 3.28 -8.17 -27.62
N GLY A 321 2.76 -8.58 -26.46
CA GLY A 321 3.48 -9.45 -25.52
C GLY A 321 3.56 -10.89 -26.03
N VAL A 322 4.76 -11.46 -26.04
CA VAL A 322 5.02 -12.84 -26.46
C VAL A 322 4.89 -13.77 -25.25
N LYS A 323 4.30 -14.96 -25.45
CA LYS A 323 4.29 -16.01 -24.42
C LYS A 323 5.71 -16.50 -24.16
N VAL A 324 6.04 -16.76 -22.90
CA VAL A 324 7.32 -17.37 -22.51
C VAL A 324 7.05 -18.78 -22.04
N ASP A 325 7.65 -19.77 -22.71
CA ASP A 325 7.41 -21.19 -22.45
C ASP A 325 5.91 -21.56 -22.46
N GLY A 326 5.15 -20.97 -23.40
CA GLY A 326 3.70 -21.17 -23.53
C GLY A 326 2.85 -20.36 -22.54
N VAL A 327 3.45 -19.62 -21.60
CA VAL A 327 2.73 -18.85 -20.58
C VAL A 327 2.59 -17.39 -21.02
N GLU A 328 1.34 -16.89 -21.03
CA GLU A 328 1.06 -15.49 -21.36
C GLU A 328 1.58 -14.52 -20.28
N PRO A 329 2.18 -13.37 -20.68
CA PRO A 329 2.62 -12.35 -19.76
C PRO A 329 1.40 -11.59 -19.23
N THR A 330 0.80 -12.10 -18.16
CA THR A 330 -0.37 -11.49 -17.49
C THR A 330 -0.16 -11.44 -15.99
N GLU A 331 -0.73 -10.44 -15.33
CA GLU A 331 -0.66 -10.29 -13.87
C GLU A 331 -1.16 -11.54 -13.15
N LYS A 332 -2.23 -12.16 -13.69
CA LYS A 332 -2.76 -13.44 -13.19
C LYS A 332 -1.70 -14.54 -13.23
N ASN A 333 -0.98 -14.70 -14.34
CA ASN A 333 0.04 -15.74 -14.46
C ASN A 333 1.27 -15.46 -13.60
N VAL A 334 1.65 -14.18 -13.42
CA VAL A 334 2.73 -13.80 -12.50
C VAL A 334 2.33 -14.09 -11.05
N LYS A 335 1.11 -13.70 -10.64
CA LYS A 335 0.57 -13.94 -9.29
C LYS A 335 0.45 -15.44 -8.97
N LEU A 336 0.07 -16.26 -9.96
CA LEU A 336 0.01 -17.72 -9.82
C LEU A 336 1.39 -18.41 -9.91
N GLY A 337 2.48 -17.65 -10.11
CA GLY A 337 3.83 -18.20 -10.26
C GLY A 337 4.07 -18.98 -11.56
N LYS A 338 3.13 -18.95 -12.50
CA LYS A 338 3.25 -19.59 -13.82
C LYS A 338 4.20 -18.82 -14.72
N TYR A 339 4.11 -17.50 -14.73
CA TYR A 339 5.01 -16.64 -15.48
C TYR A 339 6.18 -16.23 -14.58
N LYS A 340 7.36 -16.77 -14.88
CA LYS A 340 8.54 -16.72 -13.98
C LYS A 340 9.40 -15.47 -14.17
N VAL A 341 9.26 -14.76 -15.28
CA VAL A 341 10.04 -13.54 -15.54
C VAL A 341 9.40 -12.38 -14.78
N LYS A 342 9.73 -12.27 -13.49
CA LYS A 342 9.17 -11.29 -12.56
C LYS A 342 10.23 -10.72 -11.63
N ARG A 343 9.95 -9.56 -11.03
CA ARG A 343 10.89 -8.80 -10.20
C ARG A 343 10.15 -7.96 -9.15
N PRO A 344 10.83 -7.52 -8.08
CA PRO A 344 10.23 -6.58 -7.15
C PRO A 344 10.19 -5.15 -7.71
N PHE A 345 9.19 -4.39 -7.29
CA PHE A 345 9.23 -2.94 -7.26
C PHE A 345 9.49 -2.49 -5.83
N LEU A 346 10.53 -1.69 -5.65
CA LEU A 346 11.05 -1.27 -4.35
C LEU A 346 10.99 0.25 -4.23
N PHE A 347 10.52 0.70 -3.07
CA PHE A 347 10.79 2.03 -2.55
C PHE A 347 11.97 1.96 -1.58
N LEU A 348 12.91 2.88 -1.74
CA LEU A 348 14.06 3.09 -0.87
C LEU A 348 13.75 4.32 -0.05
N VAL A 349 13.67 4.17 1.27
CA VAL A 349 13.18 5.22 2.16
C VAL A 349 14.11 5.31 3.38
N SER A 350 14.34 6.52 3.88
CA SER A 350 14.99 6.70 5.19
C SER A 350 14.24 5.92 6.28
N LYS A 351 14.95 5.35 7.25
CA LYS A 351 14.34 4.75 8.46
C LYS A 351 13.67 5.79 9.35
N ASN A 352 14.08 7.06 9.22
CA ASN A 352 13.48 8.21 9.88
C ASN A 352 12.96 9.20 8.82
N PRO A 353 11.92 8.83 8.05
CA PRO A 353 11.40 9.70 7.00
C PRO A 353 10.63 10.88 7.60
N SER A 354 10.43 11.93 6.81
CA SER A 354 9.53 13.02 7.19
C SER A 354 8.11 12.47 7.47
N ARG A 355 7.31 13.20 8.26
CA ARG A 355 5.93 12.79 8.56
C ARG A 355 5.10 12.58 7.29
N VAL A 356 5.32 13.41 6.27
CA VAL A 356 4.59 13.34 4.99
C VAL A 356 5.03 12.14 4.16
N THR A 357 6.34 11.88 4.09
CA THR A 357 6.90 10.70 3.40
C THR A 357 6.45 9.41 4.07
N LYS A 358 6.47 9.34 5.41
CA LYS A 358 5.94 8.19 6.17
C LYS A 358 4.47 7.94 5.84
N ALA A 359 3.64 8.98 5.86
CA ALA A 359 2.21 8.85 5.59
C ALA A 359 1.94 8.36 4.16
N PHE A 360 2.73 8.81 3.17
CA PHE A 360 2.63 8.32 1.81
C PHE A 360 3.01 6.83 1.71
N VAL A 361 4.12 6.41 2.31
CA VAL A 361 4.54 5.00 2.33
C VAL A 361 3.52 4.11 3.05
N ASP A 362 3.00 4.56 4.20
CA ASP A 362 1.94 3.86 4.93
C ASP A 362 0.67 3.71 4.06
N PHE A 363 0.31 4.74 3.29
CA PHE A 363 -0.78 4.67 2.31
C PHE A 363 -0.49 3.66 1.20
N VAL A 364 0.70 3.67 0.60
CA VAL A 364 1.08 2.72 -0.46
C VAL A 364 0.95 1.27 0.03
N LEU A 365 1.28 1.00 1.29
CA LEU A 365 1.15 -0.32 1.91
C LEU A 365 -0.25 -0.61 2.51
N SER A 366 -1.13 0.38 2.56
CA SER A 366 -2.51 0.21 3.06
C SER A 366 -3.36 -0.62 2.09
N ASP A 367 -4.53 -1.10 2.54
CA ASP A 367 -5.46 -1.83 1.66
C ASP A 367 -5.90 -0.97 0.46
N GLU A 368 -5.98 0.35 0.66
CA GLU A 368 -6.39 1.30 -0.39
C GLU A 368 -5.29 1.49 -1.44
N GLY A 369 -4.06 1.73 -1.00
CA GLY A 369 -2.91 1.82 -1.90
C GLY A 369 -2.67 0.50 -2.64
N GLN A 370 -2.80 -0.63 -1.94
CA GLN A 370 -2.63 -1.95 -2.55
C GLN A 370 -3.77 -2.33 -3.51
N ALA A 371 -4.98 -1.78 -3.34
CA ALA A 371 -6.04 -1.91 -4.34
C ALA A 371 -5.71 -1.15 -5.64
N ILE A 372 -4.95 -0.06 -5.57
CA ILE A 372 -4.43 0.65 -6.75
C ILE A 372 -3.34 -0.18 -7.42
N VAL A 373 -2.38 -0.69 -6.63
CA VAL A 373 -1.32 -1.59 -7.13
C VAL A 373 -1.91 -2.77 -7.90
N ALA A 374 -2.94 -3.41 -7.34
CA ALA A 374 -3.59 -4.60 -7.89
C ALA A 374 -4.31 -4.39 -9.24
N LYS A 375 -4.37 -3.17 -9.79
CA LYS A 375 -4.96 -2.92 -11.11
C LYS A 375 -4.08 -3.38 -12.26
N ASN A 376 -2.76 -3.23 -12.12
CA ASN A 376 -1.79 -3.48 -13.18
C ASN A 376 -0.54 -4.25 -12.69
N TYR A 377 -0.45 -4.53 -11.38
CA TYR A 377 0.71 -5.13 -10.73
C TYR A 377 0.28 -6.10 -9.64
N ILE A 378 1.24 -6.87 -9.11
CA ILE A 378 0.98 -7.86 -8.07
C ILE A 378 1.16 -7.19 -6.72
N SER A 379 0.06 -7.06 -5.99
CA SER A 379 0.03 -6.53 -4.62
C SER A 379 0.87 -7.37 -3.65
N VAL A 380 1.45 -6.71 -2.64
CA VAL A 380 2.21 -7.34 -1.55
C VAL A 380 1.33 -7.76 -0.35
N LYS A 381 0.00 -7.69 -0.49
CA LYS A 381 -0.98 -8.06 0.53
C LYS A 381 -1.82 -9.29 0.18
#